data_AF-A0A7X4J783-F1
#
_entry.id   AF-A0A7X4J783-F1
#
_cell.length_a   1.000
_cell.length_b   1.000
_cell.length_c   1.000
_cell.angle_alpha   90.00
_cell.angle_beta   90.00
_cell.angle_gamma   90.00
#
_symmetry.space_group_name_H-M   'P 1'
#
loop_
_entity.id
_entity.type
_entity.pdbx_description
1 polymer ?
#
loop_
_entity_poly.entity_id
_entity_poly.type
_entity_poly.pdbx_seq_one_letter_code
_entity_poly.pdbx_strand_id
1 'polypeptide(L)'
;MSESDEAMLDYVLKLTRDPGGMSASHVEALRAAGFGDRAVLDICQVASYYAYVNRLADGLGVELEEHWSDEDCTLTRDEFEALREARRAGARARTAEGSPP
;
A
#
# COMPACT_ATOMS: atom_id res chain seq x y z
N MET A 1 8.74 -8.32 5.39
CA MET A 1 7.48 -8.58 4.68
C MET A 1 7.79 -9.66 3.65
N SER A 2 7.13 -9.76 2.50
CA SER A 2 7.80 -10.40 1.35
C SER A 2 8.78 -9.41 0.72
N GLU A 3 9.76 -9.90 -0.05
CA GLU A 3 10.69 -9.05 -0.80
C GLU A 3 9.95 -8.17 -1.82
N SER A 4 8.87 -8.69 -2.43
CA SER A 4 8.00 -7.93 -3.34
C SER A 4 7.26 -6.79 -2.63
N ASP A 5 6.78 -7.01 -1.41
CA ASP A 5 6.13 -5.95 -0.63
C ASP A 5 7.12 -4.82 -0.31
N GLU A 6 8.36 -5.16 0.04
CA GLU A 6 9.41 -4.19 0.37
C GLU A 6 9.78 -3.36 -0.86
N ALA A 7 10.02 -3.99 -2.01
CA ALA A 7 10.30 -3.30 -3.26
C ALA A 7 9.16 -2.36 -3.69
N MET A 8 7.90 -2.80 -3.53
CA MET A 8 6.72 -1.96 -3.81
C MET A 8 6.68 -0.75 -2.87
N LEU A 9 6.87 -0.95 -1.57
CA LEU A 9 6.81 0.14 -0.59
C LEU A 9 7.96 1.14 -0.77
N ASP A 10 9.16 0.69 -1.10
CA ASP A 10 10.31 1.55 -1.39
C ASP A 10 10.06 2.41 -2.63
N TYR A 11 9.52 1.82 -3.70
CA TYR A 11 9.10 2.56 -4.89
C TYR A 11 8.07 3.64 -4.56
N VAL A 12 7.01 3.29 -3.83
CA VAL A 12 5.92 4.22 -3.46
C VAL A 12 6.45 5.33 -2.55
N LEU A 13 7.32 5.00 -1.59
CA LEU A 13 7.95 5.97 -0.70
C LEU A 13 8.76 7.00 -1.49
N LYS A 14 9.60 6.54 -2.44
CA LYS A 14 10.39 7.42 -3.29
C LYS A 14 9.53 8.30 -4.17
N LEU A 15 8.54 7.72 -4.87
CA LEU A 15 7.61 8.44 -5.74
C LEU A 15 6.84 9.52 -4.98
N THR A 16 6.48 9.26 -3.72
CA THR A 16 5.74 10.21 -2.89
C THR A 16 6.62 11.37 -2.39
N ARG A 17 7.85 11.08 -1.94
CA ARG A 17 8.74 12.08 -1.32
C ARG A 17 9.58 12.88 -2.32
N ASP A 18 10.00 12.24 -3.40
CA ASP A 18 10.83 12.85 -4.44
C ASP A 18 10.49 12.24 -5.82
N PRO A 19 9.33 12.63 -6.40
CA PRO A 19 8.95 12.20 -7.74
C PRO A 19 9.92 12.71 -8.82
N GLY A 20 10.60 13.84 -8.59
CA GLY A 20 11.54 14.43 -9.55
C GLY A 20 12.82 13.60 -9.73
N GLY A 21 13.25 12.90 -8.68
CA GLY A 21 14.38 11.98 -8.73
C GLY A 21 14.01 10.55 -9.12
N MET A 22 12.86 10.31 -9.74
CA MET A 22 12.51 8.98 -10.27
C MET A 22 13.32 8.66 -11.53
N SER A 23 13.57 7.38 -11.76
CA SER A 23 14.34 6.88 -12.90
C SER A 23 13.90 5.47 -13.28
N ALA A 24 14.31 5.01 -14.45
CA ALA A 24 14.00 3.66 -14.94
C ALA A 24 14.43 2.54 -13.98
N SER A 25 15.51 2.72 -13.21
CA SER A 25 15.99 1.70 -12.27
C SER A 25 14.98 1.37 -11.17
N HIS A 26 14.12 2.32 -10.79
CA HIS A 26 13.06 2.07 -9.81
C HIS A 26 11.96 1.17 -10.37
N VAL A 27 11.64 1.29 -11.66
CA VAL A 27 10.72 0.40 -12.36
C VAL A 27 11.34 -0.98 -12.54
N GLU A 28 12.62 -1.06 -12.91
CA GLU A 28 13.32 -2.34 -13.03
C GLU A 28 13.42 -3.08 -11.69
N ALA A 29 13.56 -2.38 -10.57
CA ALA A 29 13.54 -2.99 -9.24
C ALA A 29 12.19 -3.69 -8.94
N LEU A 30 11.06 -3.08 -9.34
CA LEU A 30 9.75 -3.72 -9.23
C LEU A 30 9.64 -4.96 -10.13
N ARG A 31 10.14 -4.89 -11.36
CA ARG A 31 10.16 -6.04 -12.27
C ARG A 31 11.01 -7.19 -11.71
N ALA A 32 12.19 -6.88 -11.16
CA ALA A 32 13.05 -7.85 -10.50
C ALA A 32 12.38 -8.51 -9.29
N ALA A 33 11.49 -7.78 -8.61
CA ALA A 33 10.67 -8.29 -7.50
C ALA A 33 9.42 -9.08 -7.95
N GLY A 34 9.25 -9.31 -9.26
CA GLY A 34 8.18 -10.15 -9.83
C GLY A 34 6.95 -9.40 -10.32
N PHE A 35 6.93 -8.06 -10.28
CA PHE A 35 5.80 -7.29 -10.81
C PHE A 35 5.85 -7.17 -12.33
N GLY A 36 4.76 -7.56 -12.99
CA GLY A 36 4.58 -7.29 -14.42
C GLY A 36 4.22 -5.83 -14.69
N ASP A 37 4.32 -5.38 -15.95
CA ASP A 37 4.11 -3.98 -16.33
C ASP A 37 2.75 -3.40 -15.90
N ARG A 38 1.69 -4.21 -15.94
CA ARG A 38 0.35 -3.80 -15.48
C ARG A 38 0.36 -3.52 -13.98
N ALA A 39 0.99 -4.38 -13.19
CA ALA A 39 1.10 -4.17 -11.75
C ALA A 39 1.97 -2.95 -11.41
N VAL A 40 3.04 -2.70 -12.16
CA VAL A 40 3.86 -1.48 -11.98
C VAL A 40 3.04 -0.22 -12.28
N LEU A 41 2.24 -0.23 -13.35
CA LEU A 41 1.32 0.86 -13.67
C LEU A 41 0.31 1.07 -12.53
N ASP A 42 -0.31 0.00 -12.02
CA ASP A 42 -1.28 0.06 -10.93
C ASP A 42 -0.66 0.67 -9.66
N ILE A 43 0.55 0.22 -9.28
CA ILE A 43 1.30 0.77 -8.13
C ILE A 43 1.51 2.28 -8.29
N CYS A 44 1.98 2.71 -9.48
CA CYS A 44 2.24 4.11 -9.78
C CYS A 44 0.96 4.95 -9.73
N GLN A 45 -0.13 4.45 -10.32
CA GLN A 45 -1.42 5.13 -10.39
C GLN A 45 -2.03 5.32 -9.01
N VAL A 46 -2.07 4.27 -8.19
CA VAL A 46 -2.63 4.35 -6.84
C VAL A 46 -1.84 5.32 -5.98
N ALA A 47 -0.50 5.21 -5.97
CA ALA A 47 0.36 6.13 -5.22
C ALA A 47 0.17 7.59 -5.65
N SER A 48 0.12 7.83 -6.97
CA SER A 48 -0.04 9.19 -7.52
C SER A 48 -1.42 9.77 -7.22
N TYR A 49 -2.48 8.95 -7.26
CA TYR A 49 -3.84 9.38 -6.95
C TYR A 49 -3.96 9.83 -5.50
N TYR A 50 -3.45 9.05 -4.54
CA TYR A 50 -3.44 9.47 -3.13
C TYR A 50 -2.60 10.74 -2.94
N ALA A 51 -1.45 10.85 -3.61
CA ALA A 51 -0.66 12.07 -3.52
C ALA A 51 -1.40 13.31 -4.08
N TYR A 52 -2.27 13.15 -5.09
CA TYR A 52 -3.14 14.22 -5.59
C TYR A 52 -4.23 14.60 -4.57
N VAL A 53 -4.96 13.60 -4.06
CA VAL A 53 -6.05 13.83 -3.09
C VAL A 53 -5.52 14.43 -1.79
N ASN A 54 -4.41 13.93 -1.26
CA ASN A 54 -3.79 14.46 -0.04
C ASN A 54 -3.40 15.94 -0.22
N ARG A 55 -2.82 16.30 -1.37
CA ARG A 55 -2.49 17.71 -1.66
C ARG A 55 -3.71 18.61 -1.77
N LEU A 56 -4.84 18.09 -2.27
CA LEU A 56 -6.09 18.85 -2.29
C LEU A 56 -6.64 19.04 -0.87
N ALA A 57 -6.70 17.97 -0.09
CA ALA A 57 -7.21 18.01 1.28
C ALA A 57 -6.35 18.94 2.14
N ASP A 58 -5.04 18.70 2.19
CA ASP A 58 -4.09 19.48 2.99
C ASP A 58 -3.97 20.93 2.48
N GLY A 59 -3.99 21.13 1.16
CA GLY A 59 -3.84 22.44 0.54
C GLY A 59 -5.04 23.36 0.71
N LEU A 60 -6.24 22.79 0.86
CA LEU A 60 -7.49 23.54 1.08
C LEU A 60 -7.95 23.53 2.54
N GLY A 61 -7.31 22.74 3.40
CA GLY A 61 -7.71 22.57 4.80
C GLY A 61 -9.04 21.81 4.93
N VAL A 62 -9.25 20.78 4.11
CA VAL A 62 -10.45 19.92 4.20
C VAL A 62 -10.37 19.10 5.48
N GLU A 63 -11.37 19.25 6.35
CA GLU A 63 -11.52 18.45 7.57
C GLU A 63 -12.30 17.16 7.29
N LEU A 64 -12.10 16.15 8.14
CA LEU A 64 -12.89 14.93 8.11
C LEU A 64 -14.36 15.22 8.46
N GLU A 65 -15.28 14.45 7.89
CA GLU A 65 -16.70 14.54 8.29
C GLU A 65 -16.87 14.15 9.77
N GLU A 66 -17.80 14.80 10.48
CA GLU A 66 -18.03 14.62 11.93
C GLU A 66 -18.27 13.17 12.38
N HIS A 67 -18.64 12.27 11.45
CA HIS A 67 -18.84 10.85 11.74
C HIS A 67 -17.54 10.02 11.79
N TRP A 68 -16.39 10.57 11.38
CA TRP A 68 -15.07 9.95 11.52
C TRP A 68 -14.41 10.58 12.73
N SER A 69 -14.05 9.76 13.72
CA SER A 69 -13.17 10.20 14.79
C SER A 69 -11.70 10.02 14.39
N ASP A 70 -10.80 10.75 15.04
CA ASP A 70 -9.35 10.55 14.87
C ASP A 70 -8.93 9.11 15.23
N GLU A 71 -9.65 8.48 16.16
CA GLU A 71 -9.47 7.08 16.56
C GLU A 71 -9.87 6.10 15.43
N ASP A 72 -10.80 6.47 14.54
CA ASP A 72 -11.18 5.64 13.38
C ASP A 72 -10.15 5.69 12.25
N CYS A 73 -9.37 6.78 12.17
CA CYS A 73 -8.39 7.01 11.11
C CYS A 73 -6.97 6.59 11.49
N THR A 74 -6.77 6.18 12.73
CA THR A 74 -5.46 5.77 13.25
C THR A 74 -5.53 4.35 13.79
N LEU A 75 -4.51 3.56 13.46
CA LEU A 75 -4.35 2.21 13.98
C LEU A 75 -3.08 2.17 14.81
N THR A 76 -3.18 1.78 16.06
CA THR A 76 -2.01 1.62 16.92
C THR A 76 -1.13 0.47 16.42
N ARG A 77 0.14 0.46 16.86
CA ARG A 77 1.09 -0.61 16.50
C ARG A 77 0.54 -1.99 16.88
N ASP A 78 -0.02 -2.10 18.07
CA ASP A 78 -0.53 -3.36 18.62
C ASP A 78 -1.76 -3.85 17.82
N GLU A 79 -2.67 -2.94 17.46
CA GLU A 79 -3.83 -3.26 16.62
C GLU A 79 -3.43 -3.68 15.20
N PHE A 80 -2.42 -3.04 14.62
CA PHE A 80 -1.87 -3.43 13.31
C PHE A 80 -1.28 -4.84 13.34
N GLU A 81 -0.53 -5.18 14.39
CA GLU A 81 0.06 -6.51 14.57
C GLU A 81 -1.01 -7.58 14.75
N ALA A 82 -2.03 -7.31 15.58
CA ALA A 82 -3.15 -8.22 15.79
C ALA A 82 -3.95 -8.50 14.50
N LEU A 83 -4.26 -7.46 13.71
CA LEU A 83 -4.95 -7.59 12.42
C LEU A 83 -4.13 -8.39 11.40
N ARG A 84 -2.80 -8.18 11.38
CA ARG A 84 -1.88 -8.90 10.50
C ARG A 84 -1.81 -10.38 10.87
N GLU A 85 -1.77 -10.71 12.16
CA GLU A 85 -1.79 -12.09 12.63
C GLU A 85 -3.11 -12.79 12.29
N ALA A 86 -4.25 -12.11 12.53
CA ALA A 86 -5.57 -12.62 12.18
C ALA A 86 -5.70 -12.88 10.67
N ARG A 87 -5.20 -11.98 9.81
CA ARG A 87 -5.19 -12.18 8.34
C ARG A 87 -4.28 -13.34 7.91
N ARG A 88 -3.14 -13.54 8.57
CA ARG A 88 -2.23 -14.69 8.32
C ARG A 88 -2.86 -16.02 8.73
N ALA A 89 -3.54 -16.06 9.88
CA ALA A 89 -4.28 -17.23 10.34
C ALA A 89 -5.45 -17.56 9.40
N GLY A 90 -6.22 -16.54 8.96
CA GLY A 90 -7.33 -16.71 8.02
C GLY A 90 -6.88 -17.12 6.60
N ALA A 91 -5.70 -16.71 6.15
CA ALA A 91 -5.13 -17.15 4.87
C ALA A 91 -4.72 -18.64 4.89
N ARG A 92 -4.21 -19.15 6.03
CA ARG A 92 -3.87 -20.57 6.20
C ARG A 92 -5.11 -21.48 6.30
N ALA A 93 -6.21 -20.98 6.86
CA ALA A 93 -7.47 -21.72 6.93
C ALA A 93 -8.10 -21.94 5.54
N ARG A 94 -8.08 -20.92 4.66
CA ARG A 94 -8.66 -21.02 3.31
C ARG A 94 -7.88 -21.96 2.36
N THR A 95 -6.60 -22.19 2.59
CA THR A 95 -5.82 -23.21 1.86
C THR A 95 -6.12 -24.65 2.28
N ALA A 96 -6.87 -24.88 3.37
CA ALA A 96 -7.21 -26.21 3.85
C ALA A 96 -8.60 -26.72 3.41
N GLU A 97 -9.49 -25.85 2.91
CA GLU A 97 -10.89 -26.20 2.56
C GLU A 97 -11.16 -26.34 1.04
N GLY A 98 -10.11 -26.35 0.20
CA GLY A 98 -10.25 -26.36 -1.25
C GLY A 98 -9.76 -27.63 -1.96
N SER A 99 -10.25 -28.81 -1.56
CA SER A 99 -10.30 -29.98 -2.47
C SER A 99 -11.32 -31.00 -1.99
N PRO A 100 -12.42 -31.18 -2.74
CA PRO A 100 -12.91 -32.52 -2.99
C PRO A 100 -13.33 -32.72 -4.48
N PRO A 101 -13.60 -33.97 -4.90
CA PRO A 101 -13.06 -34.61 -6.10
C PRO A 101 -13.70 -34.21 -7.44
#